data_AF-A0A6I2WTQ7-F1
#
_entry.id   AF-A0A6I2WTQ7-F1
#
_cell.length_a   1.000
_cell.length_b   1.000
_cell.length_c   1.000
_cell.angle_alpha   90.00
_cell.angle_beta   90.00
_cell.angle_gamma   90.00
#
_symmetry.space_group_name_H-M   'P 1'
#
loop_
_entity.id
_entity.type
_entity.pdbx_description
1 polymer ?
#
loop_
_entity_poly.entity_id
_entity_poly.type
_entity_poly.pdbx_seq_one_letter_code
_entity_poly.pdbx_strand_id
1 'polypeptide(L)'
;MSLADIRSRWNEVLDHLERQDRIAWIAYFDARLAGFDGEKLSLDFSDSRKFSGGHEYSPTREKLQNALIASIKSVLDLEIMIEEI
;
A
#
# COMPACT_ATOMS: atom_id res chain seq x y z
N MET A 1 16.96 -3.33 -0.76
CA MET A 1 16.12 -2.42 0.06
C MET A 1 15.61 -3.20 1.27
N SER A 2 15.58 -2.63 2.47
CA SER A 2 14.95 -3.25 3.64
C SER A 2 13.57 -2.64 3.93
N LEU A 3 12.75 -3.33 4.75
CA LEU A 3 11.47 -2.79 5.23
C LEU A 3 11.63 -1.43 5.91
N ALA A 4 12.75 -1.21 6.62
CA ALA A 4 13.02 0.05 7.31
C ALA A 4 13.25 1.21 6.32
N ASP A 5 13.94 0.95 5.20
CA ASP A 5 14.13 1.94 4.14
C ASP A 5 12.80 2.31 3.49
N ILE A 6 11.98 1.29 3.16
CA ILE A 6 10.63 1.50 2.60
C ILE A 6 9.81 2.34 3.56
N ARG A 7 9.81 2.00 4.86
CA ARG A 7 9.09 2.74 5.89
C ARG A 7 9.54 4.19 6.01
N SER A 8 10.83 4.48 5.81
CA SER A 8 11.35 5.86 5.82
C SER A 8 10.86 6.69 4.63
N ARG A 9 10.61 6.04 3.49
CA ARG A 9 10.16 6.68 2.24
C ARG A 9 8.67 6.45 1.95
N TRP A 10 7.96 5.74 2.83
CA TRP A 10 6.56 5.36 2.61
C TRP A 10 5.64 6.57 2.48
N ASN A 11 5.90 7.63 3.24
CA ASN A 11 5.15 8.88 3.10
C ASN A 11 5.30 9.50 1.71
N GLU A 12 6.45 9.36 1.04
CA GLU A 12 6.63 9.86 -0.32
C GLU A 12 5.87 9.00 -1.34
N VAL A 13 5.82 7.68 -1.13
CA VAL A 13 4.97 6.79 -1.92
C VAL A 13 3.51 7.19 -1.79
N LEU A 14 3.04 7.43 -0.56
CA LEU A 14 1.66 7.86 -0.30
C LEU A 14 1.35 9.25 -0.88
N ASP A 15 2.27 10.22 -0.79
CA ASP A 15 2.11 11.54 -1.41
C ASP A 15 2.03 11.43 -2.94
N HIS A 16 2.89 10.61 -3.56
CA HIS A 16 2.81 10.34 -5.00
C HIS A 16 1.49 9.68 -5.38
N LEU A 17 1.05 8.68 -4.60
CA LEU A 17 -0.23 7.99 -4.80
C LEU A 17 -1.40 8.96 -4.65
N GLU A 18 -1.40 9.84 -3.65
CA GLU A 18 -2.46 10.84 -3.45
C GLU A 18 -2.58 11.78 -4.67
N ARG A 19 -1.45 12.21 -5.23
CA ARG A 19 -1.43 13.08 -6.42
C ARG A 19 -1.97 12.39 -7.66
N GLN A 20 -1.68 11.11 -7.83
CA GLN A 20 -2.13 10.35 -9.00
C GLN A 20 -3.56 9.83 -8.85
N ASP A 21 -3.87 9.24 -7.71
CA ASP A 21 -5.12 8.54 -7.47
C ASP A 21 -5.54 8.61 -5.99
N ARG A 22 -6.31 9.66 -5.67
CA ARG A 22 -6.81 9.89 -4.30
C ARG A 22 -7.67 8.73 -3.78
N ILE A 23 -8.34 7.99 -4.65
CA ILE A 23 -9.16 6.85 -4.24
C ILE A 23 -8.27 5.70 -3.78
N ALA A 24 -7.19 5.41 -4.53
CA ALA A 24 -6.17 4.45 -4.10
C ALA A 24 -5.52 4.91 -2.79
N TRP A 25 -5.20 6.20 -2.66
CA TRP A 25 -4.66 6.72 -1.40
C TRP A 25 -5.61 6.47 -0.22
N ILE A 26 -6.91 6.78 -0.32
CA ILE A 26 -7.90 6.48 0.75
C ILE A 26 -7.98 4.99 1.06
N ALA A 27 -7.77 4.11 0.08
CA ALA A 27 -7.79 2.67 0.29
C ALA A 27 -6.54 2.13 1.01
N TYR A 28 -5.38 2.78 0.83
CA TYR A 28 -4.07 2.28 1.28
C TYR A 28 -3.38 3.14 2.35
N PHE A 29 -3.83 4.36 2.64
CA PHE A 29 -3.14 5.25 3.60
C PHE A 29 -3.11 4.69 5.03
N ASP A 30 -4.10 3.89 5.40
CA ASP A 30 -4.17 3.22 6.71
C ASP A 30 -3.37 1.90 6.75
N ALA A 31 -2.86 1.44 5.61
CA ALA A 31 -2.10 0.20 5.52
C ALA A 31 -0.80 0.29 6.34
N ARG A 32 -0.57 -0.69 7.21
CA ARG A 32 0.69 -0.82 7.94
C ARG A 32 1.63 -1.75 7.19
N LEU A 33 2.88 -1.31 7.05
CA LEU A 33 3.96 -2.14 6.50
C LEU A 33 4.29 -3.26 7.51
N ALA A 34 3.75 -4.44 7.27
CA ALA A 34 3.88 -5.59 8.17
C ALA A 34 5.16 -6.38 7.92
N GLY A 35 5.57 -6.49 6.66
CA GLY A 35 6.74 -7.27 6.26
C GLY A 35 7.18 -6.95 4.83
N PHE A 36 8.46 -7.17 4.55
CA PHE A 36 9.00 -7.08 3.19
C PHE A 36 10.07 -8.15 3.00
N ASP A 37 9.92 -8.98 1.97
CA ASP A 37 10.83 -10.12 1.69
C ASP A 37 11.78 -9.85 0.51
N GLY A 38 11.75 -8.65 -0.09
CA GLY A 38 12.54 -8.30 -1.28
C GLY A 38 11.71 -8.26 -2.56
N GLU A 39 10.72 -9.15 -2.68
CA GLU A 39 9.81 -9.23 -3.83
C GLU A 39 8.36 -8.89 -3.45
N LYS A 40 7.99 -9.09 -2.18
CA LYS A 40 6.64 -8.91 -1.67
C LYS A 40 6.62 -7.97 -0.48
N LEU A 41 5.69 -7.02 -0.49
CA LEU A 41 5.38 -6.13 0.62
C LEU A 41 4.03 -6.52 1.22
N SER A 42 4.07 -7.01 2.46
CA SER A 42 2.91 -7.37 3.24
C SER A 42 2.33 -6.14 3.92
N LEU A 43 1.05 -5.87 3.68
CA LEU A 43 0.29 -4.78 4.25
C LEU A 43 -0.77 -5.32 5.21
N ASP A 44 -0.74 -4.83 6.45
CA ASP A 44 -1.75 -5.14 7.47
C ASP A 44 -2.82 -4.03 7.51
N PHE A 45 -4.09 -4.44 7.43
CA PHE A 45 -5.26 -3.55 7.51
C PHE A 45 -6.13 -3.82 8.74
N SER A 46 -5.57 -4.49 9.76
CA SER A 46 -6.29 -4.86 10.98
C SER A 46 -6.87 -3.66 11.75
N ASP A 47 -6.30 -2.46 11.58
CA ASP A 47 -6.78 -1.22 12.21
C ASP A 47 -8.05 -0.68 11.53
N SER A 48 -8.03 -0.46 10.20
CA SER A 48 -9.20 -0.11 9.38
C SER A 48 -10.41 -1.03 9.53
N ARG A 49 -10.18 -2.35 9.71
CA ARG A 49 -11.25 -3.34 9.85
C ARG A 49 -12.03 -3.22 11.16
N LYS A 50 -11.52 -2.51 12.17
CA LYS A 50 -12.27 -2.29 13.43
C LYS A 50 -13.45 -1.35 13.29
N PHE A 51 -13.49 -0.50 12.26
CA PHE A 51 -14.56 0.48 12.04
C PHE A 51 -15.50 0.13 10.88
N SER A 52 -15.07 -0.75 9.97
CA SER A 52 -15.83 -1.11 8.78
C SER A 52 -16.64 -2.38 9.03
N GLY A 53 -17.90 -2.23 9.43
CA GLY A 53 -18.83 -3.35 9.54
C GLY A 53 -18.98 -4.06 8.20
N GLY A 54 -18.33 -5.22 8.04
CA GLY A 54 -18.72 -6.30 7.11
C GLY A 54 -18.64 -6.05 5.60
N HIS A 55 -18.24 -4.88 5.10
CA HIS A 55 -17.98 -4.68 3.68
C HIS A 55 -16.49 -4.78 3.40
N GLU A 56 -16.09 -5.96 2.95
CA GLU A 56 -14.76 -6.24 2.44
C GLU A 56 -14.51 -5.39 1.18
N TYR A 57 -13.60 -4.41 1.28
CA TYR A 57 -13.17 -3.54 0.18
C TYR A 57 -12.32 -4.25 -0.90
N SER A 58 -12.22 -5.58 -0.83
CA SER A 58 -11.31 -6.43 -1.61
C SER A 58 -11.37 -6.21 -3.13
N PRO A 59 -12.54 -6.20 -3.81
CA PRO A 59 -12.56 -6.08 -5.27
C PRO A 59 -12.20 -4.68 -5.79
N THR A 60 -12.38 -3.65 -4.97
CA THR A 60 -11.99 -2.28 -5.30
C THR A 60 -10.48 -2.09 -5.11
N ARG A 61 -9.90 -2.71 -4.08
CA ARG A 61 -8.46 -2.67 -3.82
C ARG A 61 -7.65 -3.36 -4.91
N GLU A 62 -8.06 -4.52 -5.40
CA GLU A 62 -7.35 -5.17 -6.54
C GLU A 62 -7.20 -4.23 -7.75
N LYS A 63 -8.22 -3.40 -8.03
CA LYS A 63 -8.16 -2.39 -9.11
C LYS A 63 -7.20 -1.25 -8.79
N LEU A 64 -7.14 -0.83 -7.53
CA LEU A 64 -6.32 0.28 -7.05
C LEU A 64 -4.88 -0.14 -6.73
N GLN A 65 -4.63 -1.44 -6.56
CA GLN A 65 -3.33 -2.02 -6.23
C GLN A 65 -2.27 -1.67 -7.29
N ASN A 66 -2.67 -1.64 -8.56
CA ASN A 66 -1.77 -1.23 -9.65
C ASN A 66 -1.27 0.21 -9.48
N ALA A 67 -2.11 1.13 -8.97
CA ALA A 67 -1.70 2.51 -8.72
C ALA A 67 -0.68 2.60 -7.58
N LEU A 68 -0.86 1.79 -6.53
CA LEU A 68 0.10 1.69 -5.42
C LEU A 68 1.44 1.13 -5.92
N ILE A 69 1.42 0.01 -6.66
CA ILE A 69 2.64 -0.60 -7.23
C ILE A 69 3.36 0.39 -8.15
N ALA A 70 2.64 1.11 -9.01
CA ALA A 70 3.22 2.11 -9.88
C ALA A 70 3.86 3.27 -9.10
N SER A 71 3.25 3.70 -8.00
CA SER A 71 3.81 4.75 -7.12
C SER A 71 5.06 4.27 -6.39
N ILE A 72 5.05 3.03 -5.88
CA ILE A 72 6.22 2.40 -5.28
C ILE A 72 7.37 2.29 -6.27
N LYS A 73 7.09 1.84 -7.50
CA LYS A 73 8.08 1.79 -8.58
C LYS A 73 8.61 3.19 -8.91
N SER A 74 7.76 4.20 -8.97
CA SER A 74 8.18 5.56 -9.33
C SER A 74 9.03 6.25 -8.26
N VAL A 75 8.75 5.98 -6.97
CA VAL A 75 9.42 6.64 -5.84
C VAL A 75 10.62 5.84 -5.33
N LEU A 76 10.51 4.51 -5.29
CA LEU A 76 11.52 3.62 -4.72
C LEU A 76 12.34 2.87 -5.78
N ASP A 77 11.95 2.93 -7.06
CA ASP A 77 12.52 2.12 -8.14
C ASP A 77 12.47 0.60 -7.84
N LEU A 78 11.36 0.17 -7.24
CA LEU A 78 11.13 -1.22 -6.85
C LEU A 78 9.93 -1.81 -7.58
N GLU A 79 10.15 -2.96 -8.23
CA GLU A 79 9.07 -3.83 -8.70
C GLU A 79 8.77 -4.88 -7.64
N ILE A 80 7.64 -4.70 -6.95
CA ILE A 80 7.22 -5.56 -5.85
C ILE A 80 5.74 -5.91 -5.98
N MET A 81 5.37 -7.03 -5.39
CA MET A 81 3.98 -7.44 -5.23
C MET A 81 3.44 -6.97 -3.88
N ILE A 82 2.16 -6.60 -3.85
CA ILE A 82 1.46 -6.25 -2.62
C ILE A 82 0.66 -7.46 -2.15
N GLU A 83 0.80 -7.82 -0.88
CA GLU A 83 0.08 -8.90 -0.23
C GLU A 83 -0.64 -8.34 1.00
N GLU A 84 -1.94 -8.57 1.12
CA GLU A 84 -2.72 -8.16 2.30
C GLU A 84 -2.72 -9.31 3.32
N ILE A 85 -2.45 -9.00 4.60
CA ILE A 85 -2.47 -9.97 5.71
C ILE A 85 -3.53 -9.62 6.77
#